data_AF-A0A972XUL9-F1
#
_entry.id   AF-A0A972XUL9-F1
#
_cell.length_a   1.000
_cell.length_b   1.000
_cell.length_c   1.000
_cell.angle_alpha   90.00
_cell.angle_beta   90.00
_cell.angle_gamma   90.00
#
_symmetry.space_group_name_H-M   'P 1'
#
loop_
_entity.id
_entity.type
_entity.pdbx_description
1 polymer ?
#
loop_
_entity_poly.entity_id
_entity_poly.type
_entity_poly.pdbx_seq_one_letter_code
_entity_poly.pdbx_strand_id
1 'polypeptide(L)'
;MEMVLITGMSGSGKSVALNALEDAGYYCVDNLPPELLNSFVALELKHSASRVAIAMDVRSAASLPQVPQQLRALRAQGIAVKSIFLDASTDTLVRRFSETRRMHPLSRVGVADQHRALVEAIELERELLGDMREQALVLDTSIIRSSQLQAYVKTLISAPADRLTLVFESFAFKRGVPLDADFVFDVRMLPNPHYETELRDLTGRDQPVADYLVSHAEV
;
A
#
# COMPACT_ATOMS: atom_id res chain seq x y z
N MET A 1 14.42 -16.04 -8.46
CA MET A 1 14.33 -14.57 -8.43
C MET A 1 13.05 -14.19 -7.72
N GLU A 2 13.13 -13.30 -6.74
CA GLU A 2 12.00 -12.68 -6.06
C GLU A 2 11.77 -11.30 -6.67
N MET A 3 10.52 -11.01 -7.00
CA MET A 3 10.12 -9.76 -7.61
C MET A 3 8.98 -9.14 -6.80
N VAL A 4 9.13 -7.86 -6.44
CA VAL A 4 8.08 -7.07 -5.81
C VAL A 4 7.66 -5.97 -6.77
N LEU A 5 6.39 -5.99 -7.18
CA LEU A 5 5.78 -4.89 -7.92
C LEU A 5 5.05 -3.99 -6.93
N ILE A 6 5.42 -2.71 -6.89
CA ILE A 6 4.67 -1.67 -6.19
C ILE A 6 3.88 -0.87 -7.22
N THR A 7 2.58 -0.73 -6.98
CA THR A 7 1.73 0.22 -7.70
C THR A 7 0.78 0.89 -6.71
N GLY A 8 -0.11 1.74 -7.18
CA GLY A 8 -1.09 2.41 -6.35
C GLY A 8 -1.33 3.86 -6.75
N MET A 9 -2.21 4.51 -6.00
CA MET A 9 -2.61 5.89 -6.24
C MET A 9 -1.44 6.87 -6.19
N SER A 10 -1.51 7.97 -6.93
CA SER A 10 -0.52 9.03 -6.84
C SER A 10 -0.64 9.70 -5.47
N GLY A 11 0.47 9.72 -4.70
CA GLY A 11 0.47 10.23 -3.33
C GLY A 11 0.16 9.18 -2.23
N SER A 12 -0.05 7.90 -2.57
CA SER A 12 -0.24 6.82 -1.58
C SER A 12 1.03 6.38 -0.86
N GLY A 13 2.21 6.88 -1.26
CA GLY A 13 3.48 6.54 -0.59
C GLY A 13 4.34 5.50 -1.32
N LYS A 14 4.15 5.32 -2.64
CA LYS A 14 4.97 4.44 -3.50
C LYS A 14 6.48 4.62 -3.28
N SER A 15 6.97 5.86 -3.24
CA SER A 15 8.39 6.15 -2.99
C SER A 15 8.85 5.71 -1.59
N VAL A 16 7.99 5.81 -0.58
CA VAL A 16 8.31 5.35 0.79
C VAL A 16 8.44 3.82 0.82
N ALA A 17 7.55 3.12 0.13
CA ALA A 17 7.61 1.66 -0.01
C ALA A 17 8.84 1.21 -0.80
N LEU A 18 9.19 1.90 -1.89
CA LEU A 18 10.37 1.59 -2.69
C LEU A 18 11.66 1.76 -1.89
N ASN A 19 11.78 2.84 -1.12
CA ASN A 19 12.92 3.04 -0.20
C ASN A 19 13.00 1.93 0.86
N ALA A 20 11.86 1.44 1.36
CA ALA A 20 11.84 0.33 2.32
C ALA A 20 12.35 -0.99 1.70
N LEU A 21 12.11 -1.20 0.40
CA LEU A 21 12.63 -2.35 -0.35
C LEU A 21 14.13 -2.20 -0.63
N GLU A 22 14.57 -0.99 -0.95
CA GLU A 22 15.99 -0.68 -1.16
C GLU A 22 16.79 -0.96 0.13
N ASP A 23 16.30 -0.49 1.28
CA ASP A 23 16.85 -0.83 2.60
C ASP A 23 16.92 -2.34 2.87
N ALA A 24 15.99 -3.10 2.28
CA ALA A 24 15.92 -4.56 2.42
C ALA A 24 16.79 -5.31 1.39
N GLY A 25 17.56 -4.58 0.57
CA GLY A 25 18.51 -5.13 -0.40
C GLY A 25 17.88 -5.52 -1.74
N TYR A 26 16.73 -4.96 -2.10
CA TYR A 26 16.16 -5.12 -3.44
C TYR A 26 16.82 -4.16 -4.42
N TYR A 27 17.02 -4.61 -5.66
CA TYR A 27 17.33 -3.71 -6.77
C TYR A 27 16.06 -2.97 -7.20
N CYS A 28 15.96 -1.69 -6.84
CA CYS A 28 14.77 -0.86 -7.02
C CYS A 28 14.81 -0.08 -8.35
N VAL A 29 13.75 -0.19 -9.14
CA VAL A 29 13.52 0.63 -10.32
C VAL A 29 12.21 1.41 -10.15
N ASP A 30 12.31 2.73 -10.20
CA ASP A 30 11.15 3.63 -10.17
C ASP A 30 10.65 3.94 -11.58
N ASN A 31 9.32 4.07 -11.73
CA ASN A 31 8.64 4.47 -12.96
C ASN A 31 9.01 3.63 -14.20
N LEU A 32 9.10 2.30 -14.05
CA LEU A 32 9.37 1.41 -15.19
C LEU A 32 8.14 1.33 -16.11
N PRO A 33 8.27 1.64 -17.42
CA PRO A 33 7.20 1.43 -18.38
C PRO A 33 6.77 -0.04 -18.46
N PRO A 34 5.46 -0.36 -18.43
CA PRO A 34 4.93 -1.73 -18.56
C PRO A 34 5.48 -2.52 -19.75
N GLU A 35 5.77 -1.85 -20.86
CA GLU A 35 6.29 -2.47 -22.09
C GLU A 35 7.69 -3.05 -21.89
N LEU A 36 8.46 -2.50 -20.95
CA LEU A 36 9.82 -2.91 -20.67
C LEU A 36 9.91 -3.98 -19.57
N LEU A 37 8.79 -4.33 -18.91
CA LEU A 37 8.76 -5.26 -17.79
C LEU A 37 9.43 -6.60 -18.13
N ASN A 38 8.99 -7.23 -19.22
CA ASN A 38 9.49 -8.55 -19.62
C ASN A 38 10.98 -8.49 -20.03
N SER A 39 11.38 -7.45 -20.76
CA SER A 39 12.76 -7.26 -21.20
C SER A 39 13.69 -7.03 -20.01
N PHE A 40 13.26 -6.24 -19.03
CA PHE A 40 13.99 -5.97 -17.82
C PHE A 40 14.14 -7.24 -16.96
N VAL A 41 13.05 -7.97 -16.73
CA VAL A 41 13.09 -9.25 -16.01
C VAL A 41 14.00 -10.26 -16.70
N ALA A 42 13.94 -10.37 -18.04
CA ALA A 42 14.82 -11.26 -18.80
C ALA A 42 16.31 -10.87 -18.70
N LEU A 43 16.60 -9.58 -18.55
CA LEU A 43 17.95 -9.07 -18.32
C LEU A 43 18.45 -9.44 -16.91
N GLU A 44 17.64 -9.17 -15.89
CA GLU A 44 17.98 -9.46 -14.48
C GLU A 44 18.17 -10.95 -14.21
N LEU A 45 17.40 -11.82 -14.89
CA LEU A 45 17.60 -13.27 -14.86
C LEU A 45 18.99 -13.68 -15.38
N LYS A 46 19.55 -12.97 -16.37
CA LYS A 46 20.91 -13.21 -16.87
C LYS A 46 21.98 -12.70 -15.91
N HIS A 47 21.72 -11.57 -15.25
CA HIS A 47 22.64 -10.99 -14.25
C HIS A 47 22.59 -11.70 -12.90
N SER A 48 21.78 -12.76 -12.76
CA SER A 48 21.58 -13.49 -11.49
C SER A 48 21.12 -12.60 -10.34
N ALA A 49 20.40 -11.51 -10.64
CA ALA A 49 19.78 -10.70 -9.61
C ALA A 49 18.75 -11.55 -8.86
N SER A 50 18.91 -11.65 -7.54
CA SER A 50 18.05 -12.50 -6.71
C SER A 50 16.76 -11.78 -6.30
N ARG A 51 16.80 -10.44 -6.15
CA ARG A 51 15.72 -9.62 -5.60
C ARG A 51 15.56 -8.30 -6.35
N VAL A 52 14.38 -8.10 -6.94
CA VAL A 52 14.08 -6.92 -7.77
C VAL A 52 12.78 -6.29 -7.30
N ALA A 53 12.77 -4.96 -7.19
CA ALA A 53 11.61 -4.16 -6.83
C ALA A 53 11.30 -3.17 -7.95
N ILE A 54 10.06 -3.14 -8.41
CA ILE A 54 9.64 -2.29 -9.54
C ILE A 54 8.45 -1.46 -9.09
N ALA A 55 8.56 -0.14 -9.17
CA ALA A 55 7.42 0.75 -9.01
C ALA A 55 6.85 1.13 -10.39
N MET A 56 5.53 0.95 -10.54
CA MET A 56 4.78 1.38 -11.72
C MET A 56 3.75 2.45 -11.33
N ASP A 57 3.68 3.51 -12.14
CA ASP A 57 2.85 4.69 -11.87
C ASP A 57 1.84 4.93 -13.00
N VAL A 58 0.76 5.67 -12.72
CA VAL A 58 -0.31 5.96 -13.70
C VAL A 58 0.20 6.77 -14.90
N ARG A 59 1.39 7.36 -14.81
CA ARG A 59 2.06 8.04 -15.94
C ARG A 59 2.26 7.13 -17.15
N SER A 60 2.24 5.81 -16.96
CA SER A 60 2.28 4.81 -18.03
C SER A 60 0.90 4.24 -18.41
N ALA A 61 -0.19 4.99 -18.14
CA ALA A 61 -1.59 4.57 -18.26
C ALA A 61 -1.95 3.78 -19.52
N ALA A 62 -1.34 4.09 -20.66
CA ALA A 62 -1.65 3.43 -21.93
C ALA A 62 -1.45 1.91 -21.91
N SER A 63 -0.55 1.40 -21.05
CA SER A 63 -0.14 -0.02 -21.04
C SER A 63 -0.34 -0.70 -19.68
N LEU A 64 -0.87 0.00 -18.68
CA LEU A 64 -1.18 -0.57 -17.36
C LEU A 64 -2.15 -1.76 -17.40
N PRO A 65 -3.21 -1.77 -18.23
CA PRO A 65 -4.14 -2.91 -18.30
C PRO A 65 -3.48 -4.24 -18.70
N GLN A 66 -2.30 -4.19 -19.34
CA GLN A 66 -1.57 -5.39 -19.76
C GLN A 66 -0.69 -5.97 -18.65
N VAL A 67 -0.35 -5.17 -17.63
CA VAL A 67 0.54 -5.58 -16.53
C VAL A 67 0.03 -6.84 -15.82
N PRO A 68 -1.26 -6.94 -15.43
CA PRO A 68 -1.79 -8.16 -14.83
C PRO A 68 -1.50 -9.45 -15.62
N GLN A 69 -1.65 -9.40 -16.95
CA GLN A 69 -1.37 -10.54 -17.82
C GLN A 69 0.13 -10.88 -17.84
N GLN A 70 0.99 -9.86 -17.91
CA GLN A 70 2.44 -10.04 -17.87
C GLN A 70 2.88 -10.67 -16.52
N LEU A 71 2.36 -10.20 -15.39
CA LEU A 71 2.67 -10.77 -14.08
C LEU A 71 2.26 -12.25 -13.97
N ARG A 72 1.11 -12.63 -14.53
CA ARG A 72 0.70 -14.04 -14.60
C ARG A 72 1.67 -14.88 -15.42
N ALA A 73 2.14 -14.36 -16.56
CA ALA A 73 3.15 -15.03 -17.38
C ALA A 73 4.49 -15.21 -16.63
N LEU A 74 4.95 -14.18 -15.90
CA LEU A 74 6.16 -14.25 -15.09
C LEU A 74 6.04 -15.27 -13.95
N ARG A 75 4.88 -15.33 -13.28
CA ARG A 75 4.60 -16.37 -12.27
C ARG A 75 4.64 -17.77 -12.86
N ALA A 76 4.09 -17.96 -14.06
CA ALA A 76 4.13 -19.24 -14.78
C ALA A 76 5.57 -19.67 -15.17
N GLN A 77 6.50 -18.73 -15.26
CA GLN A 77 7.93 -19.00 -15.47
C GLN A 77 8.68 -19.35 -14.17
N GLY A 78 7.98 -19.45 -13.03
CA GLY A 78 8.57 -19.78 -11.73
C GLY A 78 9.15 -18.58 -10.98
N ILE A 79 8.84 -17.35 -11.40
CA ILE A 79 9.27 -16.14 -10.68
C ILE A 79 8.30 -15.88 -9.53
N ALA A 80 8.84 -15.69 -8.33
CA ALA A 80 8.05 -15.33 -7.15
C ALA A 80 7.67 -13.84 -7.22
N VAL A 81 6.49 -13.54 -7.76
CA VAL A 81 5.98 -12.17 -7.94
C VAL A 81 4.99 -11.80 -6.86
N LYS A 82 5.36 -10.84 -6.00
CA LYS A 82 4.47 -10.17 -5.05
C LYS A 82 4.02 -8.83 -5.61
N SER A 83 2.71 -8.58 -5.62
CA SER A 83 2.14 -7.32 -6.06
C SER A 83 1.56 -6.58 -4.86
N ILE A 84 2.01 -5.34 -4.63
CA ILE A 84 1.53 -4.48 -3.55
C ILE A 84 0.87 -3.25 -4.20
N PHE A 85 -0.35 -2.95 -3.79
CA PHE A 85 -1.11 -1.79 -4.21
C PHE A 85 -1.29 -0.83 -3.04
N LEU A 86 -0.72 0.36 -3.13
CA LEU A 86 -0.85 1.37 -2.10
C LEU A 86 -2.03 2.29 -2.40
N ASP A 87 -3.01 2.31 -1.51
CA ASP A 87 -4.20 3.15 -1.63
C ASP A 87 -4.27 4.19 -0.51
N ALA A 88 -5.12 5.18 -0.67
CA ALA A 88 -5.54 6.11 0.37
C ALA A 88 -6.87 6.75 -0.02
N SER A 89 -7.59 7.26 0.98
CA SER A 89 -8.82 8.02 0.78
C SER A 89 -8.56 9.28 -0.05
N THR A 90 -9.56 9.66 -0.85
CA THR A 90 -9.48 10.81 -1.74
C THR A 90 -9.16 12.09 -0.95
N ASP A 91 -9.76 12.29 0.22
CA ASP A 91 -9.44 13.41 1.12
C ASP A 91 -7.97 13.41 1.56
N THR A 92 -7.42 12.23 1.87
CA THR A 92 -6.01 12.11 2.29
C THR A 92 -5.08 12.43 1.13
N LEU A 93 -5.36 11.93 -0.08
CA LEU A 93 -4.57 12.19 -1.27
C LEU A 93 -4.59 13.68 -1.61
N VAL A 94 -5.76 14.30 -1.63
CA VAL A 94 -5.92 15.75 -1.86
C VAL A 94 -5.08 16.57 -0.88
N ARG A 95 -5.11 16.20 0.41
CA ARG A 95 -4.29 16.85 1.43
C ARG A 95 -2.80 16.69 1.16
N ARG A 96 -2.32 15.48 0.84
CA ARG A 96 -0.90 15.21 0.53
C ARG A 96 -0.41 15.99 -0.70
N PHE A 97 -1.24 16.14 -1.73
CA PHE A 97 -0.92 16.97 -2.90
C PHE A 97 -0.83 18.45 -2.54
N SER A 98 -1.73 18.92 -1.68
CA SER A 98 -1.71 20.30 -1.17
C SER A 98 -0.45 20.59 -0.34
N GLU A 99 -0.01 19.63 0.46
CA GLU A 99 1.21 19.74 1.28
C GLU A 99 2.49 19.73 0.44
N THR A 100 2.56 18.87 -0.58
CA THR A 100 3.76 18.72 -1.43
C THR A 100 3.83 19.72 -2.59
N ARG A 101 2.75 20.46 -2.86
CA ARG A 101 2.58 21.36 -4.01
C ARG A 101 2.90 20.72 -5.37
N ARG A 102 2.89 19.39 -5.45
CA ARG A 102 3.10 18.66 -6.70
C ARG A 102 1.79 18.64 -7.48
N MET A 103 1.89 18.75 -8.80
CA MET A 103 0.74 18.55 -9.68
C MET A 103 0.43 17.06 -9.80
N HIS A 104 -0.85 16.71 -9.84
CA HIS A 104 -1.26 15.33 -10.12
C HIS A 104 -0.97 14.98 -11.59
N PRO A 105 -0.46 13.78 -11.90
CA PRO A 105 -0.08 13.41 -13.26
C PRO A 105 -1.20 13.51 -14.30
N LEU A 106 -2.44 13.26 -13.88
CA LEU A 106 -3.65 13.32 -14.72
C LEU A 106 -4.40 14.66 -14.67
N SER A 107 -3.87 15.68 -13.98
CA SER A 107 -4.54 17.00 -13.93
C SER A 107 -4.54 17.67 -15.30
N ARG A 108 -5.70 18.18 -15.72
CA ARG A 108 -5.83 19.02 -16.92
C ARG A 108 -5.39 20.45 -16.62
N VAL A 109 -4.57 21.04 -17.51
CA VAL A 109 -4.10 22.42 -17.39
C VAL A 109 -5.24 23.38 -17.79
N GLY A 110 -5.49 24.43 -17.00
CA GLY A 110 -6.43 25.51 -17.35
C GLY A 110 -7.84 25.42 -16.72
N VAL A 111 -8.04 24.57 -15.70
CA VAL A 111 -9.32 24.48 -14.98
C VAL A 111 -9.42 25.56 -13.91
N ALA A 112 -10.56 26.26 -13.84
CA ALA A 112 -10.79 27.35 -12.88
C ALA A 112 -10.83 26.87 -11.41
N ASP A 113 -11.27 25.64 -11.18
CA ASP A 113 -11.30 25.00 -9.87
C ASP A 113 -10.26 23.87 -9.81
N GLN A 114 -9.09 24.18 -9.26
CA GLN A 114 -7.97 23.24 -9.12
C GLN A 114 -8.27 22.10 -8.15
N HIS A 115 -9.11 22.34 -7.13
CA HIS A 115 -9.46 21.32 -6.15
C HIS A 115 -10.37 20.26 -6.77
N ARG A 116 -11.42 20.71 -7.47
CA ARG A 116 -12.31 19.79 -8.21
C ARG A 116 -11.56 19.01 -9.29
N ALA A 117 -10.68 19.66 -10.03
CA ALA A 117 -9.85 19.00 -11.04
C ALA A 117 -8.92 17.93 -10.45
N LEU A 118 -8.43 18.14 -9.22
CA LEU A 118 -7.62 17.15 -8.51
C LEU A 118 -8.44 15.94 -8.06
N VAL A 119 -9.62 16.18 -7.49
CA VAL A 119 -10.55 15.10 -7.09
C VAL A 119 -10.94 14.25 -8.31
N GLU A 120 -11.34 14.89 -9.42
CA GLU A 120 -11.69 14.19 -10.66
C GLU A 120 -10.50 13.38 -11.21
N ALA A 121 -9.26 13.90 -11.10
CA ALA A 121 -8.06 13.18 -11.53
C ALA A 121 -7.74 11.96 -10.65
N ILE A 122 -7.97 12.06 -9.34
CA ILE A 122 -7.78 10.94 -8.39
C ILE A 122 -8.82 9.84 -8.65
N GLU A 123 -10.09 10.19 -8.86
CA GLU A 123 -11.12 9.19 -9.14
C GLU A 123 -10.89 8.50 -10.49
N LEU A 124 -10.46 9.24 -11.52
CA LEU A 124 -10.06 8.66 -12.80
C LEU A 124 -8.86 7.71 -12.64
N GLU A 125 -7.85 8.09 -11.85
CA GLU A 125 -6.71 7.21 -11.55
C GLU A 125 -7.18 5.90 -10.89
N ARG A 126 -8.14 6.00 -9.96
CA ARG A 126 -8.68 4.84 -9.23
C ARG A 126 -9.39 3.88 -10.17
N GLU A 127 -10.16 4.40 -11.12
CA GLU A 127 -10.82 3.60 -12.16
C GLU A 127 -9.79 2.88 -13.04
N LEU A 128 -8.78 3.60 -13.54
CA LEU A 128 -7.74 3.03 -14.41
C LEU A 128 -6.90 1.95 -13.72
N LEU A 129 -6.74 2.04 -12.41
CA LEU A 129 -5.94 1.11 -11.61
C LEU A 129 -6.76 -0.03 -10.97
N GLY A 130 -8.08 -0.07 -11.21
CA GLY A 130 -8.98 -1.06 -10.61
C GLY A 130 -8.53 -2.51 -10.83
N ASP A 131 -8.22 -2.88 -12.07
CA ASP A 131 -7.77 -4.23 -12.44
C ASP A 131 -6.47 -4.64 -11.72
N MET A 132 -5.59 -3.67 -11.46
CA MET A 132 -4.34 -3.92 -10.73
C MET A 132 -4.60 -4.09 -9.23
N ARG A 133 -5.52 -3.29 -8.68
CA ARG A 133 -5.93 -3.34 -7.27
C ARG A 133 -6.50 -4.72 -6.92
N GLU A 134 -7.32 -5.30 -7.78
CA GLU A 134 -7.94 -6.62 -7.53
C GLU A 134 -6.95 -7.79 -7.48
N GLN A 135 -5.78 -7.66 -8.11
CA GLN A 135 -4.79 -8.74 -8.23
C GLN A 135 -3.56 -8.53 -7.34
N ALA A 136 -3.61 -7.52 -6.49
CA ALA A 136 -2.52 -7.14 -5.62
C ALA A 136 -2.98 -7.10 -4.16
N LEU A 137 -2.03 -7.22 -3.25
CA LEU A 137 -2.27 -6.94 -1.85
C LEU A 137 -2.44 -5.43 -1.68
N VAL A 138 -3.64 -5.00 -1.32
CA VAL A 138 -3.95 -3.59 -1.07
C VAL A 138 -3.45 -3.22 0.32
N LEU A 139 -2.88 -2.02 0.45
CA LEU A 139 -2.53 -1.39 1.71
C LEU A 139 -3.15 -0.01 1.77
N ASP A 140 -4.06 0.20 2.72
CA ASP A 140 -4.60 1.53 3.01
C ASP A 140 -3.58 2.37 3.80
N THR A 141 -3.09 3.41 3.13
CA THR A 141 -2.13 4.34 3.71
C THR A 141 -2.77 5.58 4.30
N SER A 142 -4.10 5.68 4.35
CA SER A 142 -4.83 6.90 4.72
C SER A 142 -4.43 7.45 6.09
N ILE A 143 -4.31 6.56 7.08
CA ILE A 143 -4.13 6.93 8.49
C ILE A 143 -2.76 6.57 9.07
N ILE A 144 -1.87 6.00 8.25
CA ILE A 144 -0.56 5.54 8.70
C ILE A 144 0.53 6.55 8.38
N ARG A 145 1.57 6.58 9.22
CA ARG A 145 2.77 7.38 9.00
C ARG A 145 3.72 6.68 8.03
N SER A 146 4.62 7.44 7.41
CA SER A 146 5.65 6.89 6.51
C SER A 146 6.50 5.80 7.16
N SER A 147 6.90 5.96 8.42
CA SER A 147 7.66 4.94 9.16
C SER A 147 6.86 3.65 9.40
N GLN A 148 5.55 3.76 9.61
CA GLN A 148 4.67 2.58 9.74
C GLN A 148 4.52 1.87 8.39
N LEU A 149 4.36 2.61 7.30
CA LEU A 149 4.34 2.05 5.95
C LEU A 149 5.63 1.28 5.63
N GLN A 150 6.81 1.84 5.97
CA GLN A 150 8.08 1.14 5.80
C GLN A 150 8.13 -0.18 6.59
N ALA A 151 7.65 -0.17 7.84
CA ALA A 151 7.60 -1.38 8.66
C ALA A 151 6.64 -2.42 8.07
N TYR A 152 5.44 -2.01 7.60
CA TYR A 152 4.49 -2.90 6.95
C TYR A 152 5.07 -3.55 5.69
N VAL A 153 5.68 -2.75 4.81
CA VAL A 153 6.32 -3.27 3.59
C VAL A 153 7.40 -4.30 3.94
N LYS A 154 8.24 -4.03 4.95
CA LYS A 154 9.27 -4.97 5.43
C LYS A 154 8.69 -6.29 5.96
N THR A 155 7.56 -6.23 6.65
CA THR A 155 6.85 -7.44 7.11
C THR A 155 6.30 -8.26 5.94
N LEU A 156 5.71 -7.60 4.94
CA LEU A 156 5.10 -8.27 3.79
C LEU A 156 6.12 -8.93 2.86
N ILE A 157 7.28 -8.32 2.66
CA ILE A 157 8.35 -8.96 1.88
C ILE A 157 8.93 -10.19 2.58
N SER A 158 8.91 -10.21 3.91
CA SER A 158 9.40 -11.34 4.71
C SER A 158 8.42 -12.51 4.75
N ALA A 159 7.13 -12.27 4.45
CA ALA A 159 6.11 -13.31 4.42
C ALA A 159 6.32 -14.27 3.23
N PRO A 160 6.18 -15.60 3.39
CA PRO A 160 6.24 -16.54 2.26
C PRO A 160 5.15 -16.27 1.22
N ALA A 161 5.49 -16.32 -0.07
CA ALA A 161 4.55 -16.04 -1.17
C ALA A 161 3.55 -17.18 -1.44
N ASP A 162 3.79 -18.37 -0.89
CA ASP A 162 3.03 -19.60 -1.11
C ASP A 162 1.90 -19.83 -0.09
N ARG A 163 1.66 -18.86 0.81
CA ARG A 163 0.69 -18.98 1.91
C ARG A 163 -0.25 -17.79 1.97
N LEU A 164 -1.46 -18.04 2.46
CA LEU A 164 -2.40 -16.99 2.82
C LEU A 164 -1.75 -16.08 3.88
N THR A 165 -1.66 -14.78 3.57
CA THR A 165 -1.21 -13.76 4.51
C THR A 165 -2.44 -13.12 5.14
N LEU A 166 -2.59 -13.29 6.45
CA LEU A 166 -3.63 -12.60 7.22
C LEU A 166 -3.05 -11.30 7.78
N VAL A 167 -3.69 -10.18 7.46
CA VAL A 167 -3.34 -8.86 8.00
C VAL A 167 -4.34 -8.51 9.08
N PHE A 168 -3.83 -8.29 10.29
CA PHE A 168 -4.62 -7.77 11.40
C PHE A 168 -4.25 -6.31 11.63
N GLU A 169 -5.25 -5.45 11.57
CA GLU A 169 -5.09 -4.02 11.80
C GLU A 169 -6.10 -3.49 12.81
N SER A 170 -5.63 -2.57 13.66
CA SER A 170 -6.47 -1.85 14.60
C SER A 170 -6.76 -0.46 14.04
N PHE A 171 -8.04 -0.06 13.99
CA PHE A 171 -8.46 1.27 13.57
C PHE A 171 -9.37 1.92 14.62
N ALA A 172 -9.73 3.18 14.39
CA ALA A 172 -10.69 3.90 15.22
C ALA A 172 -11.81 4.45 14.35
N PHE A 173 -13.07 4.15 14.67
CA PHE A 173 -14.25 4.61 13.91
C PHE A 173 -14.27 6.12 13.63
N LYS A 174 -13.76 6.94 14.57
CA LYS A 174 -13.64 8.40 14.39
C LYS A 174 -12.73 8.80 13.20
N ARG A 175 -11.88 7.90 12.72
CA ARG A 175 -10.97 8.08 11.59
C ARG A 175 -11.40 7.33 10.33
N GLY A 176 -12.56 6.66 10.37
CA GLY A 176 -13.04 5.81 9.28
C GLY A 176 -12.53 4.37 9.37
N VAL A 177 -13.19 3.50 8.61
CA VAL A 177 -12.80 2.10 8.40
C VAL A 177 -11.76 2.04 7.28
N PRO A 178 -10.70 1.23 7.40
CA PRO A 178 -9.73 1.02 6.32
C PRO A 178 -10.39 0.55 5.02
N LEU A 179 -9.89 1.05 3.88
CA LEU A 179 -10.47 0.81 2.56
C LEU A 179 -10.22 -0.62 2.03
N ASP A 180 -9.28 -1.33 2.63
CA ASP A 180 -8.81 -2.67 2.29
C ASP A 180 -9.27 -3.74 3.29
N ALA A 181 -10.12 -3.38 4.25
CA ALA A 181 -10.65 -4.32 5.24
C ALA A 181 -11.74 -5.23 4.63
N ASP A 182 -11.46 -6.54 4.55
CA ASP A 182 -12.46 -7.55 4.19
C ASP A 182 -13.44 -7.84 5.35
N PHE A 183 -12.94 -7.84 6.58
CA PHE A 183 -13.71 -8.09 7.80
C PHE A 183 -13.51 -6.96 8.80
N VAL A 184 -14.62 -6.48 9.38
CA VAL A 184 -14.62 -5.42 10.39
C VAL A 184 -15.29 -5.94 11.65
N PHE A 185 -14.53 -5.97 12.74
CA PHE A 185 -15.01 -6.36 14.06
C PHE A 185 -15.10 -5.12 14.96
N ASP A 186 -16.32 -4.78 15.41
CA ASP A 186 -16.53 -3.68 16.36
C ASP A 186 -16.37 -4.17 17.80
N VAL A 187 -15.33 -3.68 18.47
CA VAL A 187 -14.98 -4.05 19.85
C VAL A 187 -15.31 -2.95 20.87
N ARG A 188 -16.06 -1.91 20.49
CA ARG A 188 -16.38 -0.77 21.38
C ARG A 188 -17.26 -1.12 22.58
N MET A 189 -17.86 -2.31 22.58
CA MET A 189 -18.68 -2.82 23.69
C MET A 189 -17.86 -3.50 24.80
N LEU A 190 -16.55 -3.75 24.57
CA LEU A 190 -15.65 -4.39 25.53
C LEU A 190 -15.28 -3.44 26.68
N PRO A 191 -14.76 -3.98 27.80
CA PRO A 191 -14.19 -3.19 28.89
C PRO A 191 -13.19 -2.15 28.39
N ASN A 192 -13.42 -0.90 28.76
CA ASN A 192 -12.65 0.23 28.24
C ASN A 192 -11.53 0.62 29.21
N PRO A 193 -10.25 0.35 28.90
CA PRO A 193 -9.12 0.69 29.78
C PRO A 193 -8.99 2.20 30.04
N HIS A 194 -9.64 3.05 29.24
CA HIS A 194 -9.62 4.50 29.41
C HIS A 194 -10.28 5.00 30.71
N TYR A 195 -11.09 4.16 31.38
CA TYR A 195 -11.63 4.50 32.70
C TYR A 195 -10.55 4.50 33.79
N GLU A 196 -9.51 3.68 33.64
CA GLU A 196 -8.35 3.66 34.53
C GLU A 196 -7.38 4.79 34.18
N THR A 197 -7.21 5.74 35.10
CA THR A 197 -6.43 6.96 34.85
C THR A 197 -4.98 6.66 34.43
N GLU A 198 -4.39 5.61 35.01
CA GLU A 198 -3.01 5.19 34.73
C GLU A 198 -2.83 4.57 33.33
N LEU A 199 -3.91 4.08 32.70
CA LEU A 199 -3.87 3.43 31.40
C LEU A 199 -4.20 4.37 30.23
N ARG A 200 -4.71 5.58 30.50
CA ARG A 200 -5.23 6.50 29.46
C ARG A 200 -4.23 6.89 28.39
N ASP A 201 -2.98 7.10 28.79
CA ASP A 201 -1.91 7.54 27.89
C ASP A 201 -1.13 6.36 27.27
N LEU A 202 -1.47 5.13 27.65
CA LEU A 202 -0.86 3.91 27.16
C LEU A 202 -1.62 3.35 25.94
N THR A 203 -0.98 2.41 25.26
CA THR A 203 -1.52 1.68 24.11
C THR A 203 -1.77 0.23 24.46
N GLY A 204 -2.58 -0.48 23.65
CA GLY A 204 -2.78 -1.93 23.81
C GLY A 204 -1.51 -2.78 23.62
N ARG A 205 -0.37 -2.17 23.27
CA ARG A 205 0.94 -2.86 23.20
C ARG A 205 1.72 -2.77 24.50
N ASP A 206 1.30 -1.92 25.44
CA ASP A 206 1.93 -1.75 26.74
C ASP A 206 1.39 -2.79 27.71
N GLN A 207 2.28 -3.45 28.45
CA GLN A 207 1.93 -4.56 29.35
C GLN A 207 0.77 -4.24 30.31
N PRO A 208 0.70 -3.06 30.95
CA PRO A 208 -0.41 -2.74 31.86
C PRO A 208 -1.80 -2.77 31.20
N VAL A 209 -1.89 -2.36 29.92
CA VAL A 209 -3.16 -2.39 29.18
C VAL A 209 -3.52 -3.81 28.78
N ALA A 210 -2.53 -4.61 28.38
CA ALA A 210 -2.73 -6.03 28.07
C ALA A 210 -3.22 -6.80 29.30
N ASP A 211 -2.61 -6.59 30.48
CA ASP A 211 -3.00 -7.24 31.73
C ASP A 211 -4.43 -6.85 32.15
N TYR A 212 -4.80 -5.58 31.99
CA TYR A 212 -6.18 -5.12 32.21
C TYR A 212 -7.18 -5.86 31.33
N LEU A 213 -6.91 -5.98 30.03
CA LEU A 213 -7.80 -6.64 29.08
C LEU A 213 -7.93 -8.14 29.37
N VAL A 214 -6.82 -8.84 29.66
CA VAL A 214 -6.80 -10.27 30.01
C VAL A 214 -7.55 -10.58 31.31
N SER A 215 -7.62 -9.61 32.24
CA SER A 215 -8.36 -9.80 33.50
C SER A 215 -9.89 -9.87 33.34
N HIS A 216 -10.42 -9.48 32.19
CA HIS A 216 -11.86 -9.49 31.88
C HIS A 216 -12.21 -10.72 31.02
N ALA A 217 -13.11 -11.58 31.50
CA ALA A 217 -13.42 -12.87 30.86
C ALA A 217 -14.16 -12.73 29.51
N GLU A 218 -14.74 -11.56 29.25
CA GLU A 218 -15.45 -11.22 28.02
C GLU A 218 -14.55 -10.76 26.86
N VAL A 219 -13.25 -10.61 27.07
CA VAL A 219 -12.23 -10.20 26.08
C VAL A 219 -11.42 -11.40 25.61
#